data_AF-A0A1A8BQE1-F1
#
_entry.id   AF-A0A1A8BQE1-F1
#
_cell.length_a   1.000
_cell.length_b   1.000
_cell.length_c   1.000
_cell.angle_alpha   90.00
_cell.angle_beta   90.00
_cell.angle_gamma   90.00
#
_symmetry.space_group_name_H-M   'P 1'
#
loop_
_entity.id
_entity.type
_entity.pdbx_description
1 polymer ?
#
loop_
_entity_poly.entity_id
_entity_poly.type
_entity_poly.pdbx_seq_one_letter_code
_entity_poly.pdbx_strand_id
1 'polypeptide(L)'
;KYQRRQGIHLTIGLHIYPAQSQNKHLSPDDLLKLQPVLGIQYSSRREVVLRGSLPPGHYIIIPSTAEPNQPGDFLLRVLMEPGNKATPAHRPA
;
A
#
# COMPACT_ATOMS: atom_id res chain seq x y z
N LYS A 1 3.63 -30.52 16.96
CA LYS A 1 2.48 -29.63 16.68
C LYS A 1 3.03 -28.22 16.49
N TYR A 2 3.13 -27.72 15.26
CA TYR A 2 3.63 -26.36 15.02
C TYR A 2 2.56 -25.36 15.48
N GLN A 3 2.74 -24.77 16.66
CA GLN A 3 2.02 -23.56 17.03
C GLN A 3 2.41 -22.49 16.01
N ARG A 4 1.49 -22.13 15.11
CA ARG A 4 1.60 -20.85 14.41
C ARG A 4 1.69 -19.81 15.51
N ARG A 5 2.84 -19.14 15.64
CA ARG A 5 2.97 -17.96 16.50
C ARG A 5 1.77 -17.07 16.18
N GLN A 6 0.93 -16.78 17.17
CA GLN A 6 -0.11 -15.79 16.99
C GLN A 6 0.62 -14.48 16.73
N GLY A 7 0.76 -14.13 15.45
CA GLY A 7 1.44 -12.92 15.02
C GLY A 7 0.69 -11.70 15.54
N ILE A 8 1.37 -10.56 15.52
CA ILE A 8 0.79 -9.26 15.89
C ILE A 8 -0.51 -9.07 15.09
N HIS A 9 -1.62 -8.86 15.79
CA HIS A 9 -2.95 -8.69 15.19
C HIS A 9 -3.22 -7.20 14.97
N LEU A 10 -2.60 -6.64 13.93
CA LEU A 10 -2.81 -5.25 13.54
C LEU A 10 -4.01 -5.15 12.59
N THR A 11 -4.82 -4.11 12.77
CA THR A 11 -5.82 -3.76 11.76
C THR A 11 -5.11 -3.01 10.64
N ILE A 12 -5.04 -3.61 9.45
CA ILE A 12 -4.22 -3.14 8.33
C ILE A 12 -5.09 -2.70 7.14
N GLY A 13 -4.58 -1.75 6.37
CA GLY A 13 -5.20 -1.22 5.16
C GLY A 13 -4.14 -0.83 4.13
N LEU A 14 -4.62 -0.47 2.95
CA LEU A 14 -3.78 -0.03 1.85
C LEU A 14 -4.54 0.98 1.00
N HIS A 15 -3.86 2.08 0.65
CA HIS A 15 -4.39 3.15 -0.17
C HIS A 15 -3.41 3.49 -1.30
N ILE A 16 -3.93 3.82 -2.47
CA ILE A 16 -3.15 4.14 -3.67
C ILE A 16 -3.49 5.57 -4.08
N TYR A 17 -2.46 6.40 -4.19
CA TYR A 17 -2.57 7.80 -4.56
C TYR A 17 -1.93 8.06 -5.91
N PRO A 18 -2.48 8.98 -6.72
CA PRO A 18 -1.80 9.48 -7.91
C PRO A 18 -0.59 10.31 -7.48
N ALA A 19 0.50 10.21 -8.23
CA ALA A 19 1.71 10.97 -7.99
C ALA A 19 2.22 11.59 -9.29
N GLN A 20 2.93 12.72 -9.18
CA GLN A 20 3.72 13.24 -10.29
C GLN A 20 4.95 12.35 -10.50
N SER A 21 5.44 12.24 -11.75
CA SER A 21 6.52 11.31 -12.12
C SER A 21 7.81 11.44 -11.31
N GLN A 22 8.10 12.64 -10.82
CA GLN A 22 9.30 12.96 -10.05
C GLN A 22 9.13 12.73 -8.53
N ASN A 23 7.90 12.53 -8.05
CA ASN A 23 7.63 12.44 -6.62
C ASN A 23 7.93 11.02 -6.13
N LYS A 24 8.92 10.90 -5.25
CA LYS A 24 9.25 9.62 -4.57
C LYS A 24 8.41 9.38 -3.31
N HIS A 25 7.81 10.42 -2.76
CA HIS A 25 6.95 10.37 -1.57
C HIS A 25 5.86 11.44 -1.67
N LEU A 26 4.82 11.29 -0.85
CA LEU A 26 3.81 12.32 -0.59
C LEU A 26 4.10 12.95 0.76
N SER A 27 4.09 14.28 0.82
CA SER A 27 4.16 15.02 2.08
C SER A 27 2.82 14.96 2.83
N PRO A 28 2.79 15.28 4.13
CA PRO A 28 1.53 15.40 4.87
C PRO A 28 0.54 16.38 4.21
N ASP A 29 1.02 17.50 3.66
CA ASP A 29 0.18 18.47 2.95
C ASP A 29 -0.41 17.89 1.65
N ASP A 30 0.32 17.01 0.96
CA ASP A 30 -0.21 16.30 -0.21
C ASP A 30 -1.36 15.37 0.20
N LEU A 31 -1.19 14.63 1.31
CA LEU A 31 -2.20 13.69 1.83
C LEU A 31 -3.47 14.38 2.34
N LEU A 32 -3.38 15.63 2.78
CA LEU A 32 -4.55 16.44 3.14
C LEU A 32 -5.35 16.91 1.91
N LYS A 33 -4.70 17.03 0.75
CA LYS A 33 -5.31 17.57 -0.49
C LYS A 33 -5.74 16.48 -1.46
N LEU A 34 -5.04 15.36 -1.47
CA LEU A 34 -5.29 14.24 -2.38
C LEU A 34 -6.23 13.21 -1.77
N GLN A 35 -7.10 12.66 -2.59
CA GLN A 35 -7.89 11.48 -2.25
C GLN A 35 -7.25 10.24 -2.89
N PRO A 36 -7.29 9.08 -2.22
CA PRO A 36 -6.82 7.83 -2.82
C PRO A 36 -7.70 7.47 -4.01
N VAL A 37 -7.08 7.05 -5.12
CA VAL A 37 -7.78 6.58 -6.32
C VAL A 37 -8.28 5.14 -6.18
N LEU A 38 -7.63 4.36 -5.31
CA LEU A 38 -8.02 3.02 -4.93
C LEU A 38 -7.62 2.78 -3.47
N GLY A 39 -8.38 1.96 -2.76
CA GLY A 39 -8.06 1.58 -1.39
C GLY A 39 -8.92 0.43 -0.92
N ILE A 40 -8.53 -0.16 0.21
CA ILE A 40 -9.29 -1.20 0.89
C ILE A 40 -9.53 -0.81 2.33
N GLN A 41 -10.73 -1.13 2.83
CA GLN A 41 -11.07 -0.92 4.22
C GLN A 41 -10.11 -1.65 5.16
N TYR A 42 -9.83 -1.01 6.27
CA TYR A 42 -9.03 -1.58 7.34
C TYR A 42 -9.63 -2.90 7.83
N SER A 43 -8.79 -3.93 7.92
CA SER A 43 -9.19 -5.27 8.33
C SER A 43 -8.19 -5.86 9.30
N SER A 44 -8.67 -6.62 10.27
CA SER A 44 -7.84 -7.35 11.22
C SER A 44 -7.36 -8.70 10.68
N ARG A 45 -7.51 -8.94 9.36
CA ARG A 45 -6.94 -10.12 8.70
C ARG A 45 -5.43 -9.96 8.54
N ARG A 46 -4.72 -11.08 8.49
CA ARG A 46 -3.26 -11.12 8.25
C ARG A 46 -2.85 -10.54 6.88
N GLU A 47 -3.76 -10.54 5.92
CA GLU A 47 -3.55 -10.03 4.56
C GLU A 47 -4.81 -9.29 4.10
N VAL A 48 -4.60 -8.20 3.38
CA VAL A 48 -5.63 -7.50 2.61
C VAL A 48 -5.26 -7.54 1.13
N VAL A 49 -6.25 -7.71 0.26
CA VAL A 49 -6.03 -7.83 -1.19
C VAL A 49 -6.92 -6.82 -1.90
N LEU A 50 -6.29 -5.89 -2.60
CA LEU A 50 -6.96 -4.89 -3.43
C LEU A 50 -6.79 -5.28 -4.90
N ARG A 51 -7.91 -5.41 -5.62
CA ARG A 51 -7.94 -5.64 -7.07
C ARG A 51 -8.62 -4.47 -7.74
N GLY A 52 -8.02 -3.96 -8.81
CA GLY A 52 -8.57 -2.84 -9.57
C GLY A 52 -7.73 -2.53 -10.79
N SER A 53 -8.22 -1.60 -11.59
CA SER A 53 -7.51 -1.07 -12.76
C SER A 53 -7.20 0.41 -12.52
N LEU A 54 -6.01 0.81 -12.93
CA LEU A 54 -5.57 2.20 -12.92
C LEU A 54 -5.22 2.62 -14.35
N PRO A 55 -5.51 3.87 -14.74
CA PRO A 55 -4.94 4.45 -15.94
C PRO A 55 -3.40 4.38 -15.93
N PRO A 56 -2.73 4.48 -17.09
CA PRO A 56 -1.28 4.64 -17.12
C PRO A 56 -0.85 5.90 -16.33
N GLY A 57 0.10 5.76 -15.41
CA GLY A 57 0.53 6.86 -14.55
C GLY A 57 1.50 6.44 -13.46
N HIS A 58 1.88 7.41 -12.62
CA HIS A 58 2.71 7.18 -11.45
C HIS A 58 1.84 7.17 -10.20
N TYR A 59 2.07 6.19 -9.34
CA TYR A 59 1.24 5.95 -8.16
C TYR A 59 2.12 5.65 -6.96
N ILE A 60 1.66 6.10 -5.78
CA ILE A 60 2.25 5.77 -4.49
C ILE A 60 1.27 4.87 -3.74
N ILE A 61 1.77 3.71 -3.33
CA ILE A 61 1.03 2.75 -2.51
C ILE A 61 1.45 2.95 -1.06
N ILE A 62 0.49 3.26 -0.20
CA ILE A 62 0.69 3.44 1.24
C ILE A 62 0.01 2.27 1.97
N PRO A 63 0.76 1.23 2.38
CA PRO A 63 0.30 0.28 3.37
C PRO A 63 0.36 0.90 4.77
N SER A 64 -0.66 0.71 5.59
CA SER A 64 -0.75 1.32 6.92
C SER A 64 -1.53 0.45 7.90
N THR A 65 -1.31 0.73 9.19
CA THR A 65 -2.18 0.29 10.28
C THR A 65 -3.30 1.30 10.50
N ALA A 66 -4.40 0.87 11.10
CA ALA A 66 -5.53 1.75 11.41
C ALA A 66 -5.14 2.80 12.47
N GLU A 67 -4.42 2.35 13.51
CA GLU A 67 -3.93 3.22 14.57
C GLU A 67 -2.46 3.58 14.34
N PRO A 68 -2.04 4.81 14.69
CA PRO A 68 -0.65 5.24 14.58
C PRO A 68 0.24 4.48 15.58
N ASN A 69 1.55 4.52 15.36
CA ASN A 69 2.58 3.99 16.26
C ASN A 69 2.45 2.49 16.56
N GLN A 70 1.91 1.71 15.63
CA GLN A 70 1.85 0.25 15.70
C GLN A 70 2.96 -0.38 14.87
N PRO A 71 4.10 -0.76 15.47
CA PRO A 71 5.19 -1.39 14.73
C PRO A 71 4.80 -2.78 14.25
N GLY A 72 5.14 -3.10 13.01
CA GLY A 72 4.93 -4.42 12.41
C GLY A 72 5.67 -4.58 11.10
N ASP A 73 6.22 -5.77 10.87
CA ASP A 73 6.81 -6.13 9.60
C ASP A 73 5.73 -6.46 8.58
N PHE A 74 5.93 -6.05 7.33
CA PHE A 74 4.98 -6.30 6.25
C PHE A 74 5.66 -6.74 4.95
N LEU A 75 4.88 -7.38 4.09
CA LEU A 75 5.26 -7.71 2.71
C LEU A 75 4.22 -7.13 1.76
N LEU A 76 4.65 -6.27 0.84
CA LEU A 76 3.81 -5.77 -0.24
C LEU A 76 4.08 -6.56 -1.52
N ARG A 77 3.01 -7.08 -2.16
CA ARG A 77 3.08 -7.75 -3.46
C ARG A 77 2.21 -7.01 -4.44
N VAL A 78 2.77 -6.69 -5.61
CA VAL A 78 2.02 -6.10 -6.73
C VAL A 78 2.01 -7.12 -7.86
N LEU A 79 0.81 -7.53 -8.25
CA LEU A 79 0.58 -8.44 -9.37
C LEU A 79 -0.17 -7.67 -10.46
N MET A 80 0.25 -7.85 -11.69
CA MET A 80 -0.30 -7.13 -12.83
C MET A 80 -0.64 -8.12 -13.93
N GLU A 81 -1.64 -7.78 -14.74
CA GLU A 81 -1.98 -8.57 -15.92
C GLU A 81 -0.81 -8.58 -16.93
N PRO A 82 -0.65 -9.66 -17.70
CA PRO A 82 0.37 -9.75 -18.75
C PRO A 82 0.32 -8.55 -19.71
N GLY A 83 1.49 -8.04 -20.07
CA GLY A 83 1.63 -6.87 -20.96
C GLY A 83 1.64 -5.51 -20.23
N ASN A 84 1.34 -5.48 -18.93
CA ASN A 84 1.58 -4.29 -18.12
C ASN A 84 3.10 -4.05 -17.95
N LYS A 85 3.54 -2.80 -18.12
CA LYS A 85 4.94 -2.38 -18.06
C LYS A 85 5.26 -1.52 -16.82
N ALA A 86 4.45 -1.61 -15.76
CA ALA A 86 4.72 -0.85 -14.56
C ALA A 86 6.02 -1.32 -13.89
N THR A 87 6.89 -0.35 -13.64
CA THR A 87 8.19 -0.55 -13.00
C THR A 87 8.12 -0.09 -11.56
N PRO A 88 8.52 -0.91 -10.57
CA PRO A 88 8.68 -0.44 -9.21
C PRO A 88 9.67 0.74 -9.18
N ALA A 89 9.35 1.77 -8.38
CA ALA A 89 10.33 2.79 -8.09
C ALA A 89 11.57 2.14 -7.45
N HIS A 90 12.77 2.60 -7.83
CA HIS A 90 14.00 2.15 -7.17
C HIS A 90 13.87 2.48 -5.69
N ARG A 91 14.14 1.48 -4.83
CA ARG A 91 14.17 1.68 -3.38
C ARG A 91 15.13 2.84 -3.09
N PRO A 92 14.70 3.93 -2.43
CA PRO A 92 15.65 4.93 -1.98
C PRO A 92 16.70 4.24 -1.09
N ALA A 93 17.97 4.55 -1.32
CA ALA A 93 19.07 4.08 -0.47
C ALA A 93 18.87 4.54 0.97
#